data_AF-A0A4S5AGC0-F1
#
_entry.id   AF-A0A4S5AGC0-F1
#
_cell.length_a   1.000
_cell.length_b   1.000
_cell.length_c   1.000
_cell.angle_alpha   90.00
_cell.angle_beta   90.00
_cell.angle_gamma   90.00
#
_symmetry.space_group_name_H-M   'P 1'
#
loop_
_entity.id
_entity.type
_entity.pdbx_description
1 polymer ?
#
loop_
_entity_poly.entity_id
_entity_poly.type
_entity_poly.pdbx_seq_one_letter_code
_entity_poly.pdbx_strand_id
1 'polypeptide(L)'
;MPSREQLRVLMRARTLVASAVLLVGVAGCGDASPSDGAPGADPVVPAAGTVDLDGTETEVVLPSGQLTFTVTEPRESVPAEDAEDDADHDAPEGSAYIGLGWQHTGPAPAFGPVLHGTTPQSAEVRLRAGEEGRDVFTVDTQSTSGESAWVLVPVGDQSAVLEIEYDGLVQELDLATGEVDAGVAQGLYDVRTATVDCPDQRGEPGAALSYTIACRTSPATVTPYVADLGWSAEGASWLVFDLTLQPSTFLWKDGGTRTSFSVEEHRGSVAGDGAVVLLEERLASAGYSGTLAVPATGSGPTKVGITHNYSLARRGSGGTAPATEDVTFDATVTVASSNG
;
A
#
# COMPACT_ATOMS: atom_id res chain seq x y z
N MET A 1 28.62 24.47 7.18
CA MET A 1 27.48 23.53 7.18
C MET A 1 26.54 23.97 6.07
N PRO A 2 26.51 23.29 4.91
CA PRO A 2 25.59 23.61 3.82
C PRO A 2 24.19 23.04 4.11
N SER A 3 23.15 23.74 3.65
CA SER A 3 21.74 23.43 3.90
C SER A 3 21.26 22.19 3.13
N ARG A 4 20.25 21.51 3.69
CA ARG A 4 19.62 20.28 3.16
C ARG A 4 18.97 20.41 1.77
N GLU A 5 18.98 21.60 1.16
CA GLU A 5 18.47 21.82 -0.21
C GLU A 5 19.49 21.55 -1.33
N GLN A 6 20.77 21.36 -1.00
CA GLN A 6 21.83 21.20 -2.02
C GLN A 6 22.14 19.74 -2.42
N LEU A 7 21.43 18.75 -1.87
CA LEU A 7 21.70 17.31 -2.12
C LEU A 7 20.68 16.61 -3.03
N ARG A 8 19.79 17.36 -3.70
CA ARG A 8 18.87 16.80 -4.74
C ARG A 8 19.38 16.93 -6.18
N VAL A 9 20.62 17.37 -6.38
CA VAL A 9 21.19 17.56 -7.72
C VAL A 9 22.49 16.76 -7.80
N LEU A 10 22.43 15.49 -8.21
CA LEU A 10 23.50 14.73 -8.89
C LEU A 10 23.18 13.23 -8.94
N MET A 11 22.27 12.82 -9.84
CA MET A 11 22.38 11.56 -10.61
C MET A 11 21.22 11.44 -11.61
N ARG A 12 21.28 12.26 -12.66
CA ARG A 12 20.68 11.94 -13.96
C ARG A 12 21.76 12.19 -15.02
N ALA A 13 22.66 11.22 -15.18
CA ALA A 13 23.52 11.09 -16.35
C ALA A 13 22.76 10.20 -17.34
N ARG A 14 22.06 10.81 -18.31
CA ARG A 14 22.46 10.89 -19.72
C ARG A 14 22.58 9.53 -20.41
N THR A 15 21.45 9.06 -20.94
CA THR A 15 21.43 8.33 -22.20
C THR A 15 20.45 9.04 -23.13
N LEU A 16 20.97 10.02 -23.88
CA LEU A 16 20.30 10.63 -25.03
C LEU A 16 20.40 9.61 -26.18
N VAL A 17 19.36 8.83 -26.41
CA VAL A 17 19.18 8.13 -27.69
C VAL A 17 18.31 9.04 -28.55
N ALA A 18 18.96 9.68 -29.52
CA ALA A 18 18.32 10.43 -30.57
C ALA A 18 17.67 9.44 -31.56
N SER A 19 16.38 9.15 -31.37
CA SER A 19 15.57 8.47 -32.39
C SER A 19 14.95 9.52 -33.30
N ALA A 20 15.50 9.57 -34.51
CA ALA A 20 15.11 10.44 -35.59
C ALA A 20 14.07 9.74 -36.47
N VAL A 21 12.99 10.46 -36.78
CA VAL A 21 12.21 10.40 -38.04
C VAL A 21 11.38 9.13 -38.35
N LEU A 22 10.05 9.27 -38.34
CA LEU A 22 9.22 9.15 -39.55
C LEU A 22 7.84 9.80 -39.32
N LEU A 23 7.73 11.08 -39.67
CA LEU A 23 6.45 11.77 -39.87
C LEU A 23 5.91 11.34 -41.24
N VAL A 24 5.00 10.36 -41.25
CA VAL A 24 4.11 10.13 -42.39
C VAL A 24 2.76 10.70 -42.01
N GLY A 25 2.48 11.88 -42.57
CA GLY A 25 1.17 12.49 -42.50
C GLY A 25 0.17 11.65 -43.30
N VAL A 26 -0.81 11.10 -42.59
CA VAL A 26 -2.10 10.73 -43.18
C VAL A 26 -3.12 11.68 -42.58
N ALA A 27 -3.29 12.82 -43.25
CA ALA A 27 -4.45 13.68 -43.06
C ALA A 27 -5.66 12.97 -43.67
N GLY A 28 -6.19 11.98 -42.95
CA GLY A 28 -7.50 11.42 -43.19
C GLY A 28 -8.50 12.16 -42.33
N CYS A 29 -9.01 13.30 -42.81
CA CYS A 29 -10.29 13.83 -42.32
C CYS A 29 -11.37 12.84 -42.77
N GLY A 30 -11.54 11.77 -42.00
CA GLY A 30 -12.78 11.01 -42.01
C GLY A 30 -13.79 11.87 -41.28
N ASP A 31 -14.72 12.47 -42.02
CA ASP A 31 -16.00 12.91 -41.49
C ASP A 31 -16.63 11.69 -40.80
N ALA A 32 -16.44 11.59 -39.47
CA ALA A 32 -17.25 10.77 -38.61
C ALA A 32 -18.64 11.40 -38.65
N SER A 33 -19.38 11.07 -39.71
CA SER A 33 -20.82 11.23 -39.72
C SER A 33 -21.33 10.52 -38.47
N PRO A 34 -22.07 11.20 -37.58
CA PRO A 34 -22.78 10.50 -36.52
C PRO A 34 -23.63 9.47 -37.25
N SER A 35 -23.29 8.19 -37.07
CA SER A 35 -24.14 7.11 -37.52
C SER A 35 -25.50 7.35 -36.89
N ASP A 36 -26.52 7.57 -37.72
CA ASP A 36 -27.94 7.57 -37.38
C ASP A 36 -28.35 6.16 -36.89
N GLY A 37 -27.65 5.65 -35.87
CA GLY A 37 -28.16 4.59 -35.03
C GLY A 37 -29.28 5.19 -34.21
N ALA A 38 -30.39 4.46 -34.08
CA ALA A 38 -31.44 4.77 -33.12
C ALA A 38 -30.81 5.25 -31.80
N PRO A 39 -31.37 6.28 -31.12
CA PRO A 39 -30.81 6.81 -29.88
C PRO A 39 -30.41 5.64 -28.99
N GLY A 40 -29.08 5.40 -28.91
CA GLY A 40 -28.55 4.23 -28.25
C GLY A 40 -28.89 4.36 -26.78
N ALA A 41 -29.48 3.32 -26.19
CA ALA A 41 -29.75 3.32 -24.76
C ALA A 41 -28.48 3.71 -24.00
N ASP A 42 -28.64 4.57 -23.00
CA ASP A 42 -27.51 5.01 -22.21
C ASP A 42 -26.89 3.78 -21.52
N PRO A 43 -25.58 3.56 -21.67
CA PRO A 43 -24.93 2.35 -21.18
C PRO A 43 -24.84 2.33 -19.65
N VAL A 44 -24.96 3.50 -19.01
CA VAL A 44 -24.98 3.68 -17.57
C VAL A 44 -26.11 4.66 -17.24
N VAL A 45 -27.04 4.23 -16.41
CA VAL A 45 -28.13 5.05 -15.90
C VAL A 45 -27.87 5.27 -14.40
N PRO A 46 -27.60 6.51 -13.96
CA PRO A 46 -27.41 6.81 -12.54
C PRO A 46 -28.64 6.40 -11.73
N ALA A 47 -28.43 5.77 -10.57
CA ALA A 47 -29.53 5.33 -9.72
C ALA A 47 -30.12 6.49 -8.91
N ALA A 48 -31.41 6.41 -8.59
CA ALA A 48 -32.09 7.39 -7.75
C ALA A 48 -31.61 7.31 -6.29
N GLY A 49 -30.55 8.05 -5.96
CA GLY A 49 -29.96 8.09 -4.61
C GLY A 49 -29.25 6.78 -4.22
N THR A 50 -29.16 6.51 -2.92
CA THR A 50 -28.64 5.23 -2.41
C THR A 50 -29.75 4.18 -2.49
N VAL A 51 -29.87 3.52 -3.63
CA VAL A 51 -30.82 2.42 -3.80
C VAL A 51 -30.29 1.19 -3.03
N ASP A 52 -31.10 0.67 -2.12
CA ASP A 52 -30.86 -0.65 -1.52
C ASP A 52 -31.09 -1.71 -2.61
N LEU A 53 -30.01 -2.16 -3.25
CA LEU A 53 -30.06 -3.21 -4.26
C LEU A 53 -30.13 -4.58 -3.58
N ASP A 54 -31.06 -5.43 -4.04
CA ASP A 54 -31.11 -6.85 -3.65
C ASP A 54 -30.33 -7.66 -4.70
N GLY A 55 -29.22 -8.27 -4.29
CA GLY A 55 -28.27 -8.87 -5.22
C GLY A 55 -27.16 -9.68 -4.57
N THR A 56 -26.25 -10.16 -5.40
CA THR A 56 -25.04 -10.86 -4.96
C THR A 56 -24.03 -9.85 -4.44
N GLU A 57 -23.63 -10.00 -3.19
CA GLU A 57 -22.56 -9.19 -2.60
C GLU A 57 -21.20 -9.86 -2.84
N THR A 58 -20.20 -9.07 -3.24
CA THR A 58 -18.83 -9.55 -3.43
C THR A 58 -17.84 -8.54 -2.90
N GLU A 59 -16.86 -9.02 -2.14
CA GLU A 59 -15.83 -8.20 -1.52
C GLU A 59 -14.55 -8.19 -2.38
N VAL A 60 -14.09 -7.00 -2.74
CA VAL A 60 -12.80 -6.77 -3.39
C VAL A 60 -11.88 -6.04 -2.43
N VAL A 61 -10.74 -6.66 -2.08
CA VAL A 61 -9.80 -6.09 -1.12
C VAL A 61 -8.73 -5.30 -1.88
N LEU A 62 -8.53 -4.05 -1.45
CA LEU A 62 -7.53 -3.14 -1.97
C LEU A 62 -6.56 -2.72 -0.85
N PRO A 63 -5.37 -2.20 -1.19
CA PRO A 63 -4.50 -1.61 -0.17
C PRO A 63 -5.17 -0.48 0.62
N SER A 64 -6.09 0.27 -0.01
CA SER A 64 -6.81 1.38 0.60
C SER A 64 -7.98 0.98 1.50
N GLY A 65 -8.42 -0.27 1.48
CA GLY A 65 -9.64 -0.71 2.16
C GLY A 65 -10.35 -1.85 1.43
N GLN A 66 -11.63 -2.00 1.71
CA GLN A 66 -12.46 -3.05 1.12
C GLN A 66 -13.60 -2.41 0.33
N LEU A 67 -13.79 -2.86 -0.90
CA LEU A 67 -14.95 -2.53 -1.71
C LEU A 67 -15.94 -3.69 -1.64
N THR A 68 -17.16 -3.42 -1.21
CA THR A 68 -18.26 -4.37 -1.31
C THR A 68 -19.11 -3.96 -2.50
N PHE A 69 -19.19 -4.83 -3.51
CA PHE A 69 -20.06 -4.66 -4.65
C PHE A 69 -21.35 -5.45 -4.44
N THR A 70 -22.49 -4.88 -4.82
CA THR A 70 -23.78 -5.57 -4.85
C THR A 70 -24.28 -5.59 -6.29
N VAL A 71 -24.53 -6.77 -6.84
CA VAL A 71 -24.92 -6.96 -8.24
C VAL A 71 -26.30 -7.63 -8.31
N THR A 72 -27.28 -6.96 -8.90
CA THR A 72 -28.64 -7.52 -9.04
C THR A 72 -28.71 -8.56 -10.15
N GLU A 73 -29.81 -9.32 -10.19
CA GLU A 73 -30.15 -10.10 -11.39
C GLU A 73 -30.37 -9.18 -12.61
N PRO A 74 -30.07 -9.64 -13.85
CA PRO A 74 -30.33 -8.88 -15.05
C PRO A 74 -31.83 -8.64 -15.28
N ARG A 75 -32.19 -7.42 -15.71
CA ARG A 75 -33.57 -7.02 -16.02
C ARG A 75 -33.69 -6.29 -17.36
N GLU A 76 -34.86 -6.41 -17.98
CA GLU A 76 -35.12 -5.81 -19.30
C GLU A 76 -35.36 -4.30 -19.24
N SER A 77 -35.64 -3.73 -18.07
CA SER A 77 -35.83 -2.29 -17.92
C SER A 77 -35.50 -1.77 -16.51
N VAL A 78 -35.17 -0.48 -16.44
CA VAL A 78 -35.04 0.30 -15.20
C VAL A 78 -36.26 1.23 -15.13
N PRO A 79 -37.11 1.10 -14.10
CA PRO A 79 -38.26 1.99 -13.95
C PRO A 79 -37.82 3.39 -13.55
N ALA A 80 -38.62 4.40 -13.89
CA ALA A 80 -38.39 5.80 -13.56
C ALA A 80 -38.04 6.07 -12.09
N GLU A 81 -38.64 5.32 -11.15
CA GLU A 81 -38.39 5.48 -9.71
C GLU A 81 -37.00 5.02 -9.25
N ASP A 82 -36.32 4.20 -10.07
CA ASP A 82 -34.97 3.69 -9.80
C ASP A 82 -33.87 4.52 -10.49
N ALA A 83 -34.25 5.45 -11.39
CA ALA A 83 -33.34 6.25 -12.20
C ALA A 83 -33.29 7.72 -11.73
N GLU A 84 -32.11 8.35 -11.71
CA GLU A 84 -31.94 9.73 -11.25
C GLU A 84 -32.72 10.75 -12.11
N ASP A 85 -33.00 10.43 -13.38
CA ASP A 85 -33.69 11.30 -14.33
C ASP A 85 -35.22 11.15 -14.34
N ASP A 86 -35.78 10.32 -13.44
CA ASP A 86 -37.21 10.01 -13.35
C ASP A 86 -37.80 9.48 -14.68
N ALA A 87 -37.03 8.74 -15.48
CA ALA A 87 -37.47 8.17 -16.76
C ALA A 87 -37.31 6.63 -16.82
N ASP A 88 -38.21 5.96 -17.54
CA ASP A 88 -38.09 4.52 -17.82
C ASP A 88 -36.98 4.28 -18.88
N HIS A 89 -36.12 3.30 -18.63
CA HIS A 89 -35.06 2.89 -19.55
C HIS A 89 -35.22 1.42 -19.92
N ASP A 90 -35.57 1.14 -21.17
CA ASP A 90 -35.67 -0.22 -21.71
C ASP A 90 -34.32 -0.67 -22.29
N ALA A 91 -33.89 -1.89 -21.94
CA ALA A 91 -32.69 -2.50 -22.49
C ALA A 91 -32.89 -2.85 -23.98
N PRO A 92 -31.92 -2.54 -24.86
CA PRO A 92 -31.93 -3.02 -26.24
C PRO A 92 -32.01 -4.55 -26.33
N GLU A 93 -32.50 -5.06 -27.47
CA GLU A 93 -32.56 -6.49 -27.74
C GLU A 93 -31.16 -7.15 -27.60
N GLY A 94 -31.09 -8.25 -26.83
CA GLY A 94 -29.83 -8.93 -26.55
C GLY A 94 -28.99 -8.32 -25.42
N SER A 95 -29.55 -7.37 -24.67
CA SER A 95 -28.94 -6.77 -23.49
C SER A 95 -29.91 -6.71 -22.31
N ALA A 96 -29.38 -6.44 -21.13
CA ALA A 96 -30.14 -6.27 -19.89
C ALA A 96 -29.43 -5.26 -18.99
N TYR A 97 -30.17 -4.59 -18.12
CA TYR A 97 -29.60 -3.79 -17.05
C TYR A 97 -29.30 -4.67 -15.84
N ILE A 98 -28.15 -4.43 -15.22
CA ILE A 98 -27.83 -4.90 -13.87
C ILE A 98 -27.68 -3.70 -12.95
N GLY A 99 -28.19 -3.82 -11.73
CA GLY A 99 -27.92 -2.85 -10.67
C GLY A 99 -26.56 -3.14 -10.09
N LEU A 100 -25.71 -2.13 -10.06
CA LEU A 100 -24.37 -2.18 -9.49
C LEU A 100 -24.31 -1.18 -8.34
N GLY A 101 -24.25 -1.69 -7.11
CA GLY A 101 -23.98 -0.93 -5.91
C GLY A 101 -22.54 -1.13 -5.46
N TRP A 102 -21.93 -0.12 -4.88
CA TRP A 102 -20.63 -0.25 -4.24
C TRP A 102 -20.55 0.55 -2.94
N GLN A 103 -19.83 -0.01 -1.99
CA GLN A 103 -19.50 0.67 -0.74
C GLN A 103 -18.02 0.45 -0.43
N HIS A 104 -17.31 1.52 -0.12
CA HIS A 104 -15.95 1.44 0.39
C HIS A 104 -15.92 1.52 1.91
N THR A 105 -15.39 0.49 2.55
CA THR A 105 -15.01 0.54 3.95
C THR A 105 -13.52 0.86 4.00
N GLY A 106 -13.16 1.93 4.72
CA GLY A 106 -11.80 2.48 4.81
C GLY A 106 -10.70 1.47 5.15
N PRO A 107 -9.44 1.90 5.28
CA PRO A 107 -8.29 0.99 5.29
C PRO A 107 -8.48 -0.07 6.38
N ALA A 108 -8.43 -1.35 5.99
CA ALA A 108 -8.62 -2.42 6.95
C ALA A 108 -7.56 -2.25 8.06
N PRO A 109 -7.92 -2.42 9.35
CA PRO A 109 -6.99 -2.17 10.45
C PRO A 109 -5.63 -2.89 10.31
N ALA A 110 -5.64 -4.04 9.63
CA ALA A 110 -4.46 -4.84 9.30
C ALA A 110 -3.44 -4.12 8.39
N PHE A 111 -3.87 -3.12 7.61
CA PHE A 111 -3.05 -2.36 6.66
C PHE A 111 -2.62 -0.99 7.18
N GLY A 112 -2.97 -0.62 8.41
CA GLY A 112 -2.47 0.60 9.06
C GLY A 112 -0.94 0.77 8.93
N PRO A 113 -0.14 -0.29 9.13
CA PRO A 113 1.31 -0.24 8.92
C PRO A 113 1.79 -0.05 7.47
N VAL A 114 0.96 -0.46 6.50
CA VAL A 114 1.32 -0.57 5.09
C VAL A 114 1.12 0.76 4.34
N LEU A 115 0.22 1.60 4.83
CA LEU A 115 -0.12 2.91 4.26
C LEU A 115 0.54 4.09 4.99
N HIS A 116 1.38 3.85 6.00
CA HIS A 116 1.86 4.86 6.94
C HIS A 116 2.30 6.18 6.28
N GLY A 117 1.57 7.26 6.58
CA GLY A 117 1.90 8.62 6.14
C GLY A 117 1.60 8.93 4.67
N THR A 118 1.02 7.98 3.92
CA THR A 118 0.65 8.15 2.52
C THR A 118 -0.87 8.26 2.38
N THR A 119 -1.32 9.10 1.45
CA THR A 119 -2.72 9.13 1.04
C THR A 119 -2.93 7.94 0.10
N PRO A 120 -3.91 7.04 0.38
CA PRO A 120 -4.22 5.95 -0.54
C PRO A 120 -4.57 6.49 -1.92
N GLN A 121 -4.14 5.79 -2.97
CA GLN A 121 -4.57 6.10 -4.34
C GLN A 121 -6.04 5.73 -4.52
N SER A 122 -6.73 6.44 -5.42
CA SER A 122 -8.07 6.06 -5.88
C SER A 122 -8.01 4.79 -6.73
N ALA A 123 -9.11 4.03 -6.75
CA ALA A 123 -9.25 2.88 -7.64
C ALA A 123 -10.13 3.25 -8.84
N GLU A 124 -9.77 2.77 -10.03
CA GLU A 124 -10.58 2.93 -11.24
C GLU A 124 -11.40 1.66 -11.47
N VAL A 125 -12.69 1.80 -11.78
CA VAL A 125 -13.58 0.66 -12.03
C VAL A 125 -14.13 0.73 -13.45
N ARG A 126 -13.82 -0.29 -14.25
CA ARG A 126 -14.29 -0.44 -15.63
C ARG A 126 -15.16 -1.67 -15.76
N LEU A 127 -16.18 -1.60 -16.60
CA LEU A 127 -16.97 -2.76 -17.00
C LEU A 127 -16.44 -3.23 -18.35
N ARG A 128 -16.04 -4.49 -18.41
CA ARG A 128 -15.73 -5.19 -19.64
C ARG A 128 -16.85 -6.14 -20.00
N ALA A 129 -17.41 -5.98 -21.19
CA ALA A 129 -18.47 -6.81 -21.72
C ALA A 129 -18.12 -7.22 -23.15
N GLY A 130 -17.78 -8.48 -23.36
CA GLY A 130 -17.21 -8.95 -24.63
C GLY A 130 -15.80 -8.41 -24.87
N GLU A 131 -15.54 -7.84 -26.06
CA GLU A 131 -14.24 -7.26 -26.44
C GLU A 131 -14.13 -5.76 -26.10
N GLU A 132 -15.22 -5.11 -25.69
CA GLU A 132 -15.25 -3.69 -25.35
C GLU A 132 -15.16 -3.48 -23.83
N GLY A 133 -14.22 -2.62 -23.41
CA GLY A 133 -14.14 -2.08 -22.05
C GLY A 133 -14.74 -0.68 -22.00
N ARG A 134 -15.50 -0.38 -20.95
CA ARG A 134 -16.13 0.93 -20.72
C ARG A 134 -15.88 1.37 -19.28
N ASP A 135 -15.45 2.62 -19.11
CA ASP A 135 -15.34 3.20 -17.77
C ASP A 135 -16.74 3.33 -17.17
N VAL A 136 -16.94 2.83 -15.95
CA VAL A 136 -18.23 2.98 -15.24
C VAL A 136 -18.12 4.10 -14.22
N PHE A 137 -17.12 4.02 -13.33
CA PHE A 137 -16.90 5.02 -12.29
C PHE A 137 -15.46 4.97 -11.77
N THR A 138 -15.09 6.00 -11.01
CA THR A 138 -13.87 6.04 -10.23
C THR A 138 -14.25 5.98 -8.76
N VAL A 139 -13.70 5.01 -8.05
CA VAL A 139 -13.86 4.92 -6.59
C VAL A 139 -12.91 5.93 -5.96
N ASP A 140 -13.48 6.96 -5.35
CA ASP A 140 -12.74 7.69 -4.33
C ASP A 140 -12.63 6.82 -3.08
N THR A 141 -11.47 6.18 -2.92
CA THR A 141 -11.17 5.31 -1.77
C THR A 141 -11.13 6.07 -0.44
N GLN A 142 -11.30 7.39 -0.43
CA GLN A 142 -11.49 8.17 0.80
C GLN A 142 -12.97 8.40 1.11
N SER A 143 -13.86 8.18 0.14
CA SER A 143 -15.29 8.16 0.40
C SER A 143 -15.68 6.86 1.11
N THR A 144 -16.63 6.97 2.02
CA THR A 144 -17.32 5.83 2.64
C THR A 144 -18.80 5.82 2.30
N SER A 145 -19.24 6.68 1.38
CA SER A 145 -20.61 6.65 0.89
C SER A 145 -20.80 5.43 0.00
N GLY A 146 -21.97 4.79 0.13
CA GLY A 146 -22.44 3.88 -0.88
C GLY A 146 -22.96 4.67 -2.08
N GLU A 147 -22.73 4.14 -3.27
CA GLU A 147 -23.26 4.66 -4.53
C GLU A 147 -23.80 3.49 -5.35
N SER A 148 -24.68 3.78 -6.31
CA SER A 148 -25.20 2.78 -7.22
C SER A 148 -25.49 3.35 -8.61
N ALA A 149 -25.47 2.46 -9.59
CA ALA A 149 -25.82 2.75 -10.97
C ALA A 149 -26.45 1.52 -11.63
N TRP A 150 -27.23 1.72 -12.68
CA TRP A 150 -27.69 0.65 -13.56
C TRP A 150 -26.78 0.60 -14.78
N VAL A 151 -26.27 -0.58 -15.10
CA VAL A 151 -25.31 -0.75 -16.19
C VAL A 151 -25.84 -1.75 -17.19
N LEU A 152 -25.75 -1.39 -18.48
CA LEU A 152 -26.20 -2.23 -19.58
C LEU A 152 -25.15 -3.30 -19.89
N VAL A 153 -25.55 -4.57 -19.83
CA VAL A 153 -24.71 -5.74 -20.14
C VAL A 153 -25.33 -6.59 -21.24
N PRO A 154 -24.51 -7.25 -22.09
CA PRO A 154 -25.02 -8.21 -23.07
C PRO A 154 -25.61 -9.44 -22.37
N VAL A 155 -26.71 -9.97 -22.90
CA VAL A 155 -27.32 -11.23 -22.44
C VAL A 155 -26.79 -12.38 -23.29
N GLY A 156 -26.38 -13.48 -22.66
CA GLY A 156 -25.92 -14.69 -23.34
C GLY A 156 -24.60 -15.23 -22.78
N ASP A 157 -23.80 -15.86 -23.64
CA ASP A 157 -22.52 -16.50 -23.25
C ASP A 157 -21.36 -15.51 -23.02
N GLN A 158 -21.61 -14.21 -23.12
CA GLN A 158 -20.60 -13.19 -22.85
C GLN A 158 -20.63 -12.83 -21.37
N SER A 159 -19.61 -13.24 -20.63
CA SER A 159 -19.47 -12.82 -19.23
C SER A 159 -19.12 -11.33 -19.17
N ALA A 160 -19.86 -10.62 -18.31
CA ALA A 160 -19.53 -9.26 -17.93
C ALA A 160 -18.60 -9.30 -16.71
N VAL A 161 -17.53 -8.51 -16.77
CA VAL A 161 -16.47 -8.47 -15.75
C VAL A 161 -16.26 -7.03 -15.31
N LEU A 162 -16.17 -6.79 -14.01
CA LEU A 162 -15.63 -5.53 -13.49
C LEU A 162 -14.12 -5.65 -13.36
N GLU A 163 -13.40 -4.71 -13.95
CA GLU A 163 -11.97 -4.52 -13.80
C GLU A 163 -11.74 -3.41 -12.76
N ILE A 164 -11.07 -3.75 -11.67
CA ILE A 164 -10.76 -2.84 -10.57
C ILE A 164 -9.24 -2.59 -10.59
N GLU A 165 -8.84 -1.41 -11.03
CA GLU A 165 -7.44 -1.01 -11.12
C GLU A 165 -7.00 -0.22 -9.88
N TYR A 166 -5.89 -0.64 -9.27
CA TYR A 166 -5.23 0.07 -8.17
C TYR A 166 -3.70 0.05 -8.35
N ASP A 167 -3.08 1.23 -8.42
CA ASP A 167 -1.63 1.39 -8.67
C ASP A 167 -1.12 0.52 -9.84
N GLY A 168 -1.89 0.47 -10.93
CA GLY A 168 -1.60 -0.28 -12.15
C GLY A 168 -1.82 -1.79 -12.08
N LEU A 169 -2.28 -2.35 -10.95
CA LEU A 169 -2.74 -3.75 -10.87
C LEU A 169 -4.25 -3.81 -11.07
N VAL A 170 -4.71 -4.69 -11.95
CA VAL A 170 -6.12 -4.95 -12.20
C VAL A 170 -6.54 -6.25 -11.51
N GLN A 171 -7.63 -6.18 -10.74
CA GLN A 171 -8.39 -7.35 -10.27
C GLN A 171 -9.66 -7.47 -11.12
N GLU A 172 -10.11 -8.69 -11.39
CA GLU A 172 -11.31 -8.94 -12.18
C GLU A 172 -12.41 -9.57 -11.31
N LEU A 173 -13.62 -9.03 -11.36
CA LEU A 173 -14.82 -9.58 -10.71
C LEU A 173 -15.80 -10.05 -11.80
N ASP A 174 -16.05 -11.36 -11.86
CA ASP A 174 -17.06 -11.93 -12.74
C ASP A 174 -18.46 -11.68 -12.15
N LEU A 175 -19.28 -10.92 -12.88
CA LEU A 175 -20.58 -10.46 -12.37
C LEU A 175 -21.67 -11.53 -12.36
N ALA A 176 -21.46 -12.64 -13.08
CA ALA A 176 -22.41 -13.74 -13.09
C ALA A 176 -22.19 -14.70 -11.90
N THR A 177 -20.95 -14.87 -11.49
CA THR A 177 -20.55 -15.84 -10.47
C THR A 177 -20.20 -15.21 -9.12
N GLY A 178 -19.83 -13.93 -9.11
CA GLY A 178 -19.26 -13.26 -7.93
C GLY A 178 -17.82 -13.71 -7.63
N GLU A 179 -17.16 -14.42 -8.54
CA GLU A 179 -15.76 -14.83 -8.36
C GLU A 179 -14.82 -13.66 -8.67
N VAL A 180 -13.79 -13.48 -7.82
CA VAL A 180 -12.75 -12.46 -8.01
C VAL A 180 -11.44 -13.13 -8.40
N ASP A 181 -10.88 -12.76 -9.55
CA ASP A 181 -9.47 -12.98 -9.86
C ASP A 181 -8.64 -11.82 -9.31
N ALA A 182 -8.05 -12.06 -8.13
CA ALA A 182 -7.25 -11.06 -7.43
C ALA A 182 -5.80 -11.01 -7.93
N GLY A 183 -5.32 -12.00 -8.71
CA GLY A 183 -3.92 -12.10 -9.13
C GLY A 183 -2.93 -11.90 -7.97
N VAL A 184 -2.04 -10.91 -8.09
CA VAL A 184 -1.05 -10.55 -7.06
C VAL A 184 -1.70 -10.06 -5.75
N ALA A 185 -2.89 -9.45 -5.84
CA ALA A 185 -3.64 -8.96 -4.67
C ALA A 185 -4.27 -10.08 -3.83
N GLN A 186 -4.20 -11.35 -4.27
CA GLN A 186 -4.71 -12.49 -3.50
C GLN A 186 -4.18 -12.53 -2.05
N GLY A 187 -2.94 -12.07 -1.82
CA GLY A 187 -2.35 -11.97 -0.49
C GLY A 187 -3.02 -10.96 0.44
N LEU A 188 -3.86 -10.05 -0.06
CA LEU A 188 -4.65 -9.12 0.75
C LEU A 188 -5.87 -9.79 1.41
N TYR A 189 -6.39 -10.85 0.79
CA TYR A 189 -7.55 -11.59 1.30
C TYR A 189 -7.18 -12.54 2.45
N ASP A 190 -5.93 -13.00 2.49
CA ASP A 190 -5.39 -13.83 3.57
C ASP A 190 -4.24 -13.09 4.26
N VAL A 191 -4.60 -12.19 5.18
CA VAL A 191 -3.63 -11.42 5.95
C VAL A 191 -2.86 -12.36 6.87
N ARG A 192 -1.59 -12.58 6.54
CA ARG A 192 -0.66 -13.38 7.34
C ARG A 192 0.28 -12.51 8.15
N THR A 193 0.74 -13.07 9.27
CA THR A 193 1.77 -12.43 10.10
C THR A 193 2.98 -13.34 10.29
N ALA A 194 4.15 -12.73 10.34
CA ALA A 194 5.43 -13.36 10.60
C ALA A 194 5.98 -12.89 11.96
N THR A 195 6.74 -13.76 12.62
CA THR A 195 7.38 -13.41 13.89
C THR A 195 8.69 -12.68 13.62
N VAL A 196 8.89 -11.57 14.32
CA VAL A 196 10.11 -10.77 14.26
C VAL A 196 10.88 -11.00 15.55
N ASP A 197 12.06 -11.62 15.46
CA ASP A 197 12.98 -11.75 16.58
C ASP A 197 13.91 -10.53 16.62
N CYS A 198 13.82 -9.79 17.72
CA CYS A 198 14.73 -8.69 18.01
C CYS A 198 15.21 -8.75 19.47
N PRO A 199 16.32 -9.43 19.74
CA PRO A 199 16.83 -9.53 21.09
C PRO A 199 17.38 -8.19 21.59
N ASP A 200 17.24 -7.94 22.90
CA ASP A 200 17.88 -6.82 23.58
C ASP A 200 19.40 -6.88 23.38
N GLN A 201 19.99 -5.71 23.22
CA GLN A 201 21.38 -5.58 22.80
C GLN A 201 22.18 -5.06 23.97
N ARG A 202 23.30 -5.71 24.28
CA ARG A 202 24.15 -5.37 25.41
C ARG A 202 25.58 -5.23 24.93
N GLY A 203 26.24 -4.17 25.33
CA GLY A 203 27.62 -3.92 24.95
C GLY A 203 28.45 -3.39 26.10
N GLU A 204 29.74 -3.76 26.09
CA GLU A 204 30.76 -3.19 26.95
C GLU A 204 31.97 -2.68 26.13
N PRO A 205 31.81 -1.65 25.28
CA PRO A 205 32.90 -1.16 24.46
C PRO A 205 34.00 -0.59 25.35
N GLY A 206 35.25 -1.02 25.10
CA GLY A 206 36.41 -0.58 25.86
C GLY A 206 36.42 -1.01 27.34
N ALA A 207 35.66 -2.05 27.73
CA ALA A 207 35.57 -2.64 29.08
C ALA A 207 35.04 -1.74 30.21
N ALA A 208 34.96 -0.42 30.02
CA ALA A 208 34.49 0.52 31.04
C ALA A 208 33.07 1.03 30.77
N LEU A 209 32.68 1.27 29.51
CA LEU A 209 31.31 1.64 29.19
C LEU A 209 30.43 0.41 29.16
N SER A 210 29.21 0.50 29.68
CA SER A 210 28.19 -0.54 29.62
C SER A 210 26.83 0.06 29.26
N TYR A 211 26.08 -0.65 28.42
CA TYR A 211 24.74 -0.21 28.01
C TYR A 211 23.84 -1.41 27.70
N THR A 212 22.55 -1.14 27.65
CA THR A 212 21.54 -2.05 27.10
C THR A 212 20.65 -1.24 26.15
N ILE A 213 20.34 -1.77 24.97
CA ILE A 213 19.35 -1.19 24.06
C ILE A 213 18.21 -2.19 24.00
N ALA A 214 17.06 -1.78 24.53
CA ALA A 214 15.86 -2.59 24.43
C ALA A 214 15.40 -2.58 22.97
N CYS A 215 15.21 -3.76 22.39
CA CYS A 215 14.63 -3.88 21.05
C CYS A 215 13.20 -4.40 21.15
N ARG A 216 12.27 -3.71 20.51
CA ARG A 216 10.86 -4.10 20.44
C ARG A 216 10.40 -4.03 19.01
N THR A 217 9.60 -5.01 18.61
CA THR A 217 9.02 -5.09 17.27
C THR A 217 7.56 -5.48 17.36
N SER A 218 6.75 -5.01 16.41
CA SER A 218 5.47 -5.64 16.12
C SER A 218 5.68 -6.94 15.33
N PRO A 219 4.70 -7.86 15.31
CA PRO A 219 4.67 -8.91 14.30
C PRO A 219 4.72 -8.28 12.90
N ALA A 220 5.39 -8.94 11.95
CA ALA A 220 5.44 -8.45 10.58
C ALA A 220 4.18 -8.84 9.82
N THR A 221 3.52 -7.89 9.18
CA THR A 221 2.44 -8.15 8.23
C THR A 221 3.06 -8.61 6.91
N VAL A 222 2.56 -9.72 6.36
CA VAL A 222 2.91 -10.20 5.02
C VAL A 222 1.92 -9.60 4.04
N THR A 223 2.37 -8.74 3.12
CA THR A 223 1.48 -8.00 2.19
C THR A 223 2.07 -7.97 0.78
N PRO A 224 1.26 -8.11 -0.29
CA PRO A 224 1.73 -7.95 -1.65
C PRO A 224 1.94 -6.48 -2.07
N TYR A 225 1.54 -5.50 -1.25
CA TYR A 225 1.67 -4.08 -1.56
C TYR A 225 2.24 -3.29 -0.39
N VAL A 226 3.09 -2.30 -0.67
CA VAL A 226 3.54 -1.28 0.28
C VAL A 226 3.53 0.07 -0.42
N ALA A 227 2.97 1.10 0.23
CA ALA A 227 2.95 2.44 -0.35
C ALA A 227 4.38 2.92 -0.69
N ASP A 228 4.52 3.66 -1.80
CA ASP A 228 5.79 4.10 -2.41
C ASP A 228 6.70 2.97 -2.97
N LEU A 229 6.48 1.71 -2.60
CA LEU A 229 7.18 0.55 -3.17
C LEU A 229 6.34 -0.20 -4.22
N GLY A 230 5.02 -0.03 -4.17
CA GLY A 230 4.06 -0.64 -5.07
C GLY A 230 3.83 -2.13 -4.82
N TRP A 231 3.28 -2.79 -5.83
CA TRP A 231 3.04 -4.22 -5.83
C TRP A 231 4.34 -5.03 -5.86
N SER A 232 4.40 -6.09 -5.07
CA SER A 232 5.47 -7.08 -5.15
C SER A 232 5.37 -7.89 -6.45
N ALA A 233 6.46 -8.52 -6.85
CA ALA A 233 6.43 -9.47 -7.95
C ALA A 233 5.45 -10.63 -7.68
N GLU A 234 4.98 -11.29 -8.73
CA GLU A 234 4.11 -12.46 -8.62
C GLU A 234 4.74 -13.54 -7.71
N GLY A 235 3.95 -14.04 -6.76
CA GLY A 235 4.40 -15.01 -5.76
C GLY A 235 5.35 -14.46 -4.68
N ALA A 236 5.66 -13.17 -4.69
CA ALA A 236 6.43 -12.50 -3.65
C ALA A 236 5.52 -11.72 -2.68
N SER A 237 6.09 -11.19 -1.62
CA SER A 237 5.41 -10.30 -0.67
C SER A 237 6.43 -9.41 0.03
N TRP A 238 5.94 -8.37 0.69
CA TRP A 238 6.67 -7.55 1.64
C TRP A 238 6.37 -8.01 3.07
N LEU A 239 7.37 -7.86 3.95
CA LEU A 239 7.26 -7.96 5.40
C LEU A 239 7.30 -6.55 5.96
N VAL A 240 6.21 -6.11 6.59
CA VAL A 240 6.10 -4.77 7.17
C VAL A 240 5.97 -4.86 8.67
N PHE A 241 6.86 -4.22 9.42
CA PHE A 241 6.83 -4.21 10.88
C PHE A 241 7.39 -2.91 11.45
N ASP A 242 6.97 -2.60 12.68
CA ASP A 242 7.52 -1.51 13.46
C ASP A 242 8.70 -2.00 14.28
N LEU A 243 9.72 -1.18 14.35
CA LEU A 243 10.93 -1.39 15.13
C LEU A 243 11.12 -0.21 16.08
N THR A 244 11.26 -0.51 17.36
CA THR A 244 11.67 0.45 18.37
C THR A 244 12.97 0.01 19.04
N LEU A 245 13.97 0.89 19.04
CA LEU A 245 15.22 0.72 19.75
C LEU A 245 15.32 1.80 20.82
N GLN A 246 15.28 1.38 22.09
CA GLN A 246 15.32 2.28 23.22
C GLN A 246 16.60 2.05 24.02
N PRO A 247 17.58 2.97 23.95
CA PRO A 247 18.77 2.87 24.78
C PRO A 247 18.38 3.03 26.26
N SER A 248 18.98 2.18 27.10
CA SER A 248 19.01 2.39 28.54
C SER A 248 19.97 3.52 28.90
N THR A 249 20.23 3.69 30.19
CA THR A 249 21.34 4.53 30.62
C THR A 249 22.67 3.93 30.16
N PHE A 250 23.52 4.74 29.53
CA PHE A 250 24.92 4.44 29.26
C PHE A 250 25.73 4.70 30.54
N LEU A 251 26.45 3.69 31.02
CA LEU A 251 27.16 3.71 32.30
C LEU A 251 28.63 3.37 32.14
N TRP A 252 29.51 4.31 32.49
CA TRP A 252 30.94 4.07 32.61
C TRP A 252 31.30 3.59 34.02
N LYS A 253 32.01 2.46 34.11
CA LYS A 253 32.48 1.83 35.33
C LYS A 253 33.99 2.00 35.42
N ASP A 254 34.46 2.71 36.44
CA ASP A 254 35.89 2.78 36.77
C ASP A 254 36.10 2.81 38.28
N GLY A 255 36.95 1.92 38.80
CA GLY A 255 37.30 1.86 40.22
C GLY A 255 36.11 1.78 41.20
N GLY A 256 34.97 1.20 40.79
CA GLY A 256 33.75 1.12 41.60
C GLY A 256 32.84 2.36 41.51
N THR A 257 33.25 3.41 40.80
CA THR A 257 32.41 4.59 40.50
C THR A 257 31.61 4.33 39.23
N ARG A 258 30.36 4.82 39.18
CA ARG A 258 29.49 4.77 38.00
C ARG A 258 29.19 6.19 37.52
N THR A 259 29.52 6.47 36.27
CA THR A 259 29.20 7.74 35.61
C THR A 259 28.20 7.50 34.49
N SER A 260 27.10 8.26 34.50
CA SER A 260 26.07 8.17 33.46
C SER A 260 26.33 9.15 32.32
N PHE A 261 25.91 8.79 31.12
CA PHE A 261 25.95 9.67 29.94
C PHE A 261 24.54 10.04 29.47
N SER A 262 24.37 11.25 28.92
CA SER A 262 23.26 11.61 28.05
C SER A 262 23.64 11.33 26.59
N VAL A 263 22.63 11.04 25.78
CA VAL A 263 22.79 11.04 24.32
C VAL A 263 22.60 12.46 23.83
N GLU A 264 23.59 13.00 23.12
CA GLU A 264 23.53 14.32 22.50
C GLU A 264 23.14 14.24 21.03
N GLU A 265 23.68 13.25 20.32
CA GLU A 265 23.35 12.97 18.92
C GLU A 265 23.12 11.48 18.71
N HIS A 266 22.19 11.17 17.81
CA HIS A 266 21.87 9.82 17.38
C HIS A 266 21.72 9.78 15.86
N ARG A 267 22.37 8.83 15.20
CA ARG A 267 22.22 8.56 13.77
C ARG A 267 21.98 7.07 13.56
N GLY A 268 20.85 6.72 12.97
CA GLY A 268 20.53 5.37 12.54
C GLY A 268 20.71 5.18 11.05
N SER A 269 21.00 3.95 10.65
CA SER A 269 20.87 3.47 9.28
C SER A 269 20.42 2.03 9.29
N VAL A 270 19.51 1.68 8.39
CA VAL A 270 19.06 0.31 8.15
C VAL A 270 19.73 -0.18 6.87
N ALA A 271 20.24 -1.42 6.89
CA ALA A 271 20.92 -2.05 5.77
C ALA A 271 20.63 -3.56 5.74
N GLY A 272 20.73 -4.19 4.57
CA GLY A 272 20.48 -5.62 4.38
C GLY A 272 19.36 -5.88 3.38
N ASP A 273 19.31 -7.10 2.84
CA ASP A 273 18.31 -7.79 1.99
C ASP A 273 17.22 -6.95 1.27
N GLY A 274 17.53 -5.74 0.81
CA GLY A 274 16.54 -4.83 0.22
C GLY A 274 15.59 -4.15 1.23
N ALA A 275 15.95 -4.08 2.51
CA ALA A 275 15.16 -3.39 3.52
C ALA A 275 15.02 -1.88 3.22
N VAL A 276 13.81 -1.36 3.35
CA VAL A 276 13.47 0.06 3.17
C VAL A 276 12.83 0.60 4.44
N VAL A 277 13.25 1.78 4.87
CA VAL A 277 12.63 2.53 5.97
C VAL A 277 11.47 3.34 5.40
N LEU A 278 10.24 2.98 5.76
CA LEU A 278 9.03 3.69 5.31
C LEU A 278 8.81 4.96 6.14
N LEU A 279 8.98 4.84 7.46
CA LEU A 279 8.81 5.92 8.40
C LEU A 279 9.93 5.87 9.44
N GLU A 280 10.48 7.03 9.78
CA GLU A 280 11.44 7.19 10.85
C GLU A 280 10.98 8.29 11.80
N GLU A 281 10.82 7.92 13.08
CA GLU A 281 10.53 8.82 14.16
C GLU A 281 11.64 8.77 15.22
N ARG A 282 12.07 9.96 15.65
CA ARG A 282 12.99 10.10 16.76
C ARG A 282 12.22 10.20 18.08
N LEU A 283 12.51 9.30 18.99
CA LEU A 283 11.93 9.32 20.33
C LEU A 283 12.64 10.38 21.20
N ALA A 284 11.90 10.97 22.13
CA ALA A 284 12.43 11.99 23.04
C ALA A 284 13.60 11.49 23.91
N SER A 285 13.74 10.18 24.10
CA SER A 285 14.81 9.52 24.86
C SER A 285 16.05 9.16 24.03
N ALA A 286 16.20 9.77 22.85
CA ALA A 286 17.19 9.38 21.83
C ALA A 286 17.07 7.91 21.36
N GLY A 287 15.87 7.34 21.51
CA GLY A 287 15.50 6.09 20.89
C GLY A 287 15.15 6.29 19.42
N TYR A 288 15.16 5.18 18.69
CA TYR A 288 14.70 5.09 17.31
C TYR A 288 13.34 4.39 17.29
N SER A 289 12.40 4.89 16.50
CA SER A 289 11.21 4.17 16.11
C SER A 289 11.07 4.27 14.60
N GLY A 290 10.69 3.20 13.92
CA GLY A 290 10.44 3.26 12.49
C GLY A 290 9.71 2.04 11.97
N THR A 291 9.04 2.21 10.84
CA THR A 291 8.38 1.12 10.11
C THR A 291 9.29 0.68 8.98
N LEU A 292 9.57 -0.61 8.91
CA LEU A 292 10.45 -1.22 7.92
C LEU A 292 9.63 -2.09 6.97
N ALA A 293 9.94 -2.02 5.68
CA ALA A 293 9.50 -2.97 4.66
C ALA A 293 10.70 -3.77 4.17
N VAL A 294 10.55 -5.10 4.09
CA VAL A 294 11.61 -5.99 3.62
C VAL A 294 11.01 -7.03 2.67
N PRO A 295 11.63 -7.32 1.52
CA PRO A 295 11.08 -8.33 0.62
C PRO A 295 11.16 -9.72 1.26
N ALA A 296 10.05 -10.47 1.20
CA ALA A 296 9.97 -11.86 1.62
C ALA A 296 10.54 -12.77 0.53
N THR A 297 11.86 -12.85 0.41
CA THR A 297 12.49 -13.69 -0.62
C THR A 297 12.70 -15.12 -0.12
N GLY A 298 11.80 -16.03 -0.49
CA GLY A 298 11.96 -17.47 -0.28
C GLY A 298 11.53 -17.97 1.11
N SER A 299 11.87 -19.22 1.43
CA SER A 299 11.42 -19.93 2.63
C SER A 299 12.32 -19.75 3.86
N GLY A 300 13.32 -18.88 3.78
CA GLY A 300 14.31 -18.68 4.83
C GLY A 300 14.00 -17.47 5.71
N PRO A 301 14.59 -17.39 6.92
CA PRO A 301 14.51 -16.18 7.72
C PRO A 301 15.22 -15.02 7.01
N THR A 302 14.57 -13.87 6.96
CA THR A 302 15.14 -12.63 6.41
C THR A 302 15.88 -11.87 7.50
N LYS A 303 17.08 -11.36 7.21
CA LYS A 303 17.90 -10.65 8.21
C LYS A 303 18.06 -9.18 7.84
N VAL A 304 17.70 -8.31 8.78
CA VAL A 304 17.86 -6.86 8.63
C VAL A 304 18.95 -6.39 9.57
N GLY A 305 20.02 -5.83 8.99
CA GLY A 305 21.09 -5.18 9.74
C GLY A 305 20.71 -3.75 10.09
N ILE A 306 20.96 -3.34 11.33
CA ILE A 306 20.60 -2.01 11.81
C ILE A 306 21.80 -1.43 12.54
N THR A 307 22.34 -0.32 12.05
CA THR A 307 23.51 0.33 12.64
C THR A 307 23.09 1.67 13.24
N HIS A 308 23.41 1.90 14.51
CA HIS A 308 23.19 3.16 15.20
C HIS A 308 24.50 3.70 15.76
N ASN A 309 24.67 5.00 15.62
CA ASN A 309 25.77 5.75 16.20
C ASN A 309 25.21 6.74 17.22
N TYR A 310 25.69 6.66 18.45
CA TYR A 310 25.34 7.54 19.56
C TYR A 310 26.56 8.37 19.94
N SER A 311 26.40 9.69 19.94
CA SER A 311 27.36 10.60 20.57
C SER A 311 26.88 10.93 21.97
N LEU A 312 27.71 10.60 22.95
CA LEU A 312 27.38 10.64 24.36
C LEU A 312 28.13 11.79 25.05
N ALA A 313 27.46 12.46 25.99
CA ALA A 313 28.08 13.42 26.89
C ALA A 313 27.95 12.98 28.35
N ARG A 314 29.05 13.12 29.09
CA ARG A 314 29.09 12.76 30.51
C ARG A 314 28.16 13.66 31.32
N ARG A 315 27.30 13.05 32.15
CA ARG A 315 26.50 13.81 33.12
C ARG A 315 27.34 14.16 34.35
N GLY A 316 27.61 15.45 34.53
CA GLY A 316 28.37 15.98 35.67
C GLY A 316 29.86 16.22 35.40
N SER A 317 30.52 16.95 36.32
CA SER A 317 31.89 17.46 36.14
C SER A 317 33.00 16.64 36.80
N GLY A 318 32.69 15.55 37.50
CA GLY A 318 33.67 14.72 38.22
C GLY A 318 33.89 13.32 37.62
N GLY A 319 34.99 12.68 38.04
CA GLY A 319 35.33 11.30 37.67
C GLY A 319 36.36 11.18 36.56
N THR A 320 36.84 9.96 36.36
CA THR A 320 37.86 9.56 35.36
C THR A 320 37.26 9.25 33.98
N ALA A 321 35.94 9.12 33.89
CA ALA A 321 35.24 8.90 32.62
C ALA A 321 35.49 10.06 31.64
N PRO A 322 35.63 9.80 30.33
CA PRO A 322 35.81 10.84 29.33
C PRO A 322 34.61 11.80 29.30
N ALA A 323 34.84 13.04 28.84
CA ALA A 323 33.77 14.04 28.75
C ALA A 323 32.73 13.69 27.67
N THR A 324 33.18 13.04 26.59
CA THR A 324 32.37 12.57 25.47
C THR A 324 32.81 11.18 25.07
N GLU A 325 31.89 10.41 24.51
CA GLU A 325 32.16 9.06 24.00
C GLU A 325 31.26 8.81 22.77
N ASP A 326 31.78 8.11 21.76
CA ASP A 326 30.96 7.68 20.62
C ASP A 326 30.78 6.16 20.66
N VAL A 327 29.54 5.71 20.46
CA VAL A 327 29.20 4.30 20.46
C VAL A 327 28.50 3.93 19.17
N THR A 328 29.08 3.01 18.43
CA THR A 328 28.42 2.33 17.32
C THR A 328 27.83 1.02 17.82
N PHE A 329 26.59 0.76 17.45
CA PHE A 329 25.86 -0.44 17.77
C PHE A 329 25.26 -1.04 16.49
N ASP A 330 25.48 -2.34 16.30
CA ASP A 330 24.93 -3.12 15.18
C ASP A 330 23.94 -4.16 15.72
N ALA A 331 22.68 -4.08 15.27
CA ALA A 331 21.64 -5.08 15.50
C ALA A 331 21.46 -5.95 14.26
N THR A 332 20.96 -7.16 14.49
CA THR A 332 20.34 -7.95 13.42
C THR A 332 18.94 -8.34 13.89
N VAL A 333 17.94 -7.88 13.16
CA VAL A 333 16.56 -8.36 13.30
C VAL A 333 16.39 -9.56 12.36
N THR A 334 15.78 -10.62 12.87
CA THR A 334 15.48 -11.80 12.06
C THR A 334 13.98 -11.97 11.94
N VAL A 335 13.46 -11.93 10.72
CA VAL A 335 12.04 -12.17 10.44
C VAL A 335 11.88 -13.60 9.95
N ALA A 336 11.12 -14.41 10.68
CA ALA A 336 10.81 -15.77 10.31
C ALA A 336 9.34 -15.86 9.88
N SER A 337 9.12 -16.27 8.63
CA SER A 337 7.80 -16.67 8.17
C SER A 337 7.29 -17.79 9.06
N SER A 338 6.12 -17.62 9.66
CA SER A 338 5.41 -18.72 10.29
C SER A 338 5.13 -19.74 9.18
N ASN A 339 5.56 -20.99 9.37
CA ASN A 339 5.05 -22.06 8.51
C ASN A 339 3.56 -22.17 8.83
N GLY A 340 2.73 -21.75 7.87
CA GLY A 340 1.29 -22.02 7.89
C GLY A 340 1.01 -23.52 7.93
#